data_AF-A0A9E3X9V7-F1
#
_entry.id   AF-A0A9E3X9V7-F1
#
_cell.length_a   1.000
_cell.length_b   1.000
_cell.length_c   1.000
_cell.angle_alpha   90.00
_cell.angle_beta   90.00
_cell.angle_gamma   90.00
#
_symmetry.space_group_name_H-M   'P 1'
#
loop_
_entity.id
_entity.type
_entity.pdbx_description
1 polymer ?
#
loop_
_entity_poly.entity_id
_entity_poly.type
_entity_poly.pdbx_seq_one_letter_code
_entity_poly.pdbx_strand_id
1 'polypeptide(L)'
;MIRISDTLFLEEREIQLEFIRAAGPGGQNVNKVATAVQLRFDVRNSPSLPEEVKIRLAHLAGRRMTAAGILIITARRFRTQEKNRQDALQRLIALIRQAA
;
A
#
# COMPACT_ATOMS: atom_id res chain seq x y z
N MET A 1 -9.08 -0.55 -12.91
CA MET A 1 -9.92 -0.08 -11.77
C MET A 1 -9.91 -1.13 -10.68
N ILE A 2 -9.75 -0.73 -9.42
CA ILE A 2 -9.69 -1.62 -8.25
C ILE A 2 -10.95 -1.40 -7.41
N ARG A 3 -11.75 -2.44 -7.25
CA ARG A 3 -13.00 -2.38 -6.46
C ARG A 3 -12.69 -2.45 -4.97
N ILE A 4 -13.11 -1.43 -4.22
CA ILE A 4 -13.05 -1.41 -2.75
C ILE A 4 -14.37 -1.93 -2.18
N SER A 5 -15.50 -1.30 -2.53
CA SER A 5 -16.85 -1.72 -2.11
C SER A 5 -17.79 -1.78 -3.32
N ASP A 6 -19.11 -1.84 -3.11
CA ASP A 6 -20.08 -1.79 -4.20
C ASP A 6 -20.10 -0.41 -4.90
N THR A 7 -19.82 0.64 -4.14
CA THR A 7 -19.90 2.04 -4.59
C THR A 7 -18.55 2.73 -4.65
N LEU A 8 -17.48 2.13 -4.13
CA LEU A 8 -16.14 2.72 -4.05
C LEU A 8 -15.14 1.96 -4.91
N PHE A 9 -14.53 2.68 -5.85
CA PHE A 9 -13.52 2.17 -6.77
C PHE A 9 -12.30 3.09 -6.75
N LEU A 10 -11.10 2.51 -6.80
CA LEU A 10 -9.86 3.24 -7.01
C LEU A 10 -9.37 3.05 -8.44
N GLU A 11 -8.67 4.04 -8.96
CA GLU A 11 -7.94 3.90 -10.20
C GLU A 11 -6.50 3.44 -9.93
N GLU A 12 -5.99 2.56 -10.79
CA GLU A 12 -4.64 2.01 -10.62
C GLU A 12 -3.55 3.09 -10.68
N ARG A 13 -3.83 4.19 -11.40
CA ARG A 13 -2.94 5.36 -11.49
C ARG A 13 -2.73 6.09 -10.17
N GLU A 14 -3.63 5.92 -9.20
CA GLU A 14 -3.50 6.52 -7.87
C GLU A 14 -2.51 5.73 -6.99
N ILE A 15 -2.15 4.52 -7.41
CA ILE A 15 -1.29 3.60 -6.65
C ILE A 15 0.07 3.54 -7.33
N GLN A 16 1.10 3.96 -6.61
CA GLN A 16 2.48 3.80 -7.02
C GLN A 16 3.09 2.58 -6.32
N LEU A 17 3.80 1.76 -7.08
CA LEU A 17 4.46 0.56 -6.59
C LEU A 17 5.94 0.64 -6.92
N GLU A 18 6.78 0.55 -5.89
CA GLU A 18 8.23 0.55 -6.02
C GLU A 18 8.81 -0.76 -5.50
N PHE A 19 9.72 -1.37 -6.26
CA PHE A 19 10.44 -2.55 -5.82
C PHE A 19 11.66 -2.14 -5.01
N ILE A 20 11.73 -2.60 -3.77
CA ILE A 20 12.81 -2.28 -2.85
C ILE A 20 13.61 -3.53 -2.50
N ARG A 21 14.88 -3.36 -2.14
CA ARG A 21 15.69 -4.45 -1.60
C ARG A 21 15.16 -4.87 -0.24
N ALA A 22 14.95 -6.17 -0.04
CA ALA A 22 14.46 -6.69 1.23
C ALA A 22 15.55 -6.57 2.31
N ALA A 23 15.50 -5.53 3.15
CA ALA A 23 16.42 -5.40 4.29
C ALA A 23 16.29 -6.60 5.24
N GLY A 24 17.40 -7.30 5.49
CA GLY A 24 17.55 -8.32 6.53
C GLY A 24 19.03 -8.52 6.86
N PRO A 25 19.38 -8.84 8.12
CA PRO A 25 20.77 -8.97 8.57
C PRO A 25 21.50 -10.04 7.75
N GLY A 26 22.68 -9.69 7.25
CA GLY A 26 23.46 -10.48 6.31
C GLY A 26 24.01 -11.75 6.94
N GLY A 27 23.54 -12.89 6.44
CA GLY A 27 24.20 -14.19 6.53
C GLY A 27 24.49 -14.69 5.12
N GLN A 28 25.58 -15.44 4.97
CA GLN A 28 26.13 -15.95 3.71
C GLN A 28 25.00 -16.44 2.77
N ASN A 29 24.99 -15.96 1.51
CA ASN A 29 23.97 -16.08 0.45
C ASN A 29 22.98 -14.89 0.27
N VAL A 30 23.51 -13.65 0.25
CA VAL A 30 22.78 -12.41 -0.14
C VAL A 30 22.71 -12.28 -1.68
N ASN A 31 22.06 -13.23 -2.36
CA ASN A 31 21.52 -12.97 -3.70
C ASN A 31 20.05 -12.53 -3.58
N LYS A 32 19.80 -11.51 -2.76
CA LYS A 32 18.44 -10.99 -2.51
C LYS A 32 18.00 -10.15 -3.70
N VAL A 33 17.36 -10.81 -4.66
CA VAL A 33 16.49 -10.15 -5.65
C VAL A 33 15.57 -9.17 -4.90
N ALA A 34 15.36 -7.98 -5.45
CA ALA A 34 14.51 -6.92 -4.88
C ALA A 34 13.03 -7.34 -4.92
N THR A 35 12.66 -8.30 -4.09
CA THR A 35 11.32 -8.91 -4.08
C THR A 35 10.33 -8.12 -3.25
N ALA A 36 10.80 -7.25 -2.36
CA ALA A 36 9.94 -6.41 -1.55
C ALA A 36 9.31 -5.30 -2.39
N VAL A 37 8.07 -4.96 -2.06
CA VAL A 37 7.27 -3.93 -2.72
C VAL A 37 6.87 -2.87 -1.70
N GLN A 38 7.09 -1.62 -2.05
CA GLN A 38 6.54 -0.47 -1.34
C GLN A 38 5.41 0.11 -2.19
N LEU A 39 4.21 0.10 -1.65
CA LEU A 39 3.04 0.75 -2.20
C LEU A 39 2.91 2.13 -1.59
N ARG A 40 2.69 3.15 -2.42
CA ARG A 40 2.40 4.52 -2.04
C ARG A 40 1.05 4.91 -2.63
N PHE A 41 0.18 5.47 -1.79
CA PHE A 41 -1.15 5.92 -2.19
C PHE A 41 -1.41 7.29 -1.58
N ASP A 42 -1.68 8.30 -2.42
CA ASP A 42 -1.95 9.67 -1.97
C ASP A 42 -3.41 9.78 -1.51
N VAL A 43 -3.64 9.54 -0.22
CA VAL A 43 -4.99 9.57 0.37
C VAL A 43 -5.57 10.97 0.33
N ARG A 44 -4.74 11.99 0.57
CA ARG A 44 -5.18 13.39 0.65
C ARG A 44 -5.73 13.86 -0.69
N ASN A 45 -5.00 13.60 -1.76
CA ASN A 45 -5.36 14.08 -3.11
C ASN A 45 -6.16 13.07 -3.93
N SER A 46 -6.49 11.89 -3.38
CA SER A 46 -7.30 10.89 -4.10
C SER A 46 -8.69 11.46 -4.46
N PRO A 47 -9.07 11.51 -5.75
CA PRO A 47 -10.43 11.89 -6.17
C PRO A 47 -11.45 10.78 -5.86
N SER A 48 -10.98 9.55 -5.67
CA SER A 48 -11.81 8.38 -5.49
C SER A 48 -12.34 8.22 -4.07
N LEU A 49 -11.71 8.86 -3.07
CA LEU A 49 -12.11 8.75 -1.67
C LEU A 49 -12.97 9.95 -1.21
N PRO A 50 -14.15 9.71 -0.59
CA PRO A 50 -14.88 10.74 0.14
C PRO A 50 -14.07 11.30 1.32
N GLU A 51 -14.29 12.55 1.70
CA GLU A 51 -13.52 13.23 2.76
C GLU A 51 -13.60 12.50 4.10
N GLU A 52 -14.78 11.98 4.46
CA GLU A 52 -14.97 11.20 5.69
C GLU A 52 -14.10 9.94 5.71
N VAL A 53 -13.97 9.26 4.55
CA VAL A 53 -13.14 8.07 4.39
C VAL A 53 -11.66 8.44 4.49
N LYS A 54 -11.24 9.58 3.91
CA LYS A 54 -9.87 10.08 4.02
C LYS A 54 -9.47 10.33 5.47
N ILE A 55 -10.34 10.99 6.25
CA ILE A 55 -10.12 11.26 7.66
C ILE A 55 -9.99 9.95 8.45
N ARG A 56 -10.97 9.04 8.34
CA ARG A 56 -10.95 7.74 9.02
C ARG A 56 -9.73 6.90 8.62
N LEU A 57 -9.38 6.90 7.34
CA LEU A 57 -8.22 6.19 6.82
C LEU A 57 -6.91 6.75 7.38
N ALA A 58 -6.78 8.07 7.54
CA ALA A 58 -5.62 8.69 8.18
C ALA A 58 -5.46 8.23 9.63
N HIS A 59 -6.56 8.16 10.39
CA HIS A 59 -6.56 7.63 11.76
C HIS A 59 -6.16 6.14 11.80
N LEU A 60 -6.73 5.29 10.93
CA LEU A 60 -6.42 3.85 10.86
C LEU A 60 -5.01 3.56 10.35
N ALA A 61 -4.50 4.39 9.44
CA ALA A 61 -3.14 4.26 8.91
C ALA A 61 -2.09 4.51 9.99
N GLY A 62 -2.33 5.48 10.88
CA GLY A 62 -1.42 5.86 11.95
C GLY A 62 -0.02 6.17 11.42
N ARG A 63 0.99 5.47 11.93
CA ARG A 63 2.40 5.64 11.52
C ARG A 63 2.71 5.32 10.06
N ARG A 64 1.79 4.67 9.34
CA ARG A 64 1.93 4.39 7.89
C ARG A 64 1.60 5.60 7.03
N MET A 65 0.95 6.61 7.60
CA MET A 65 0.63 7.86 6.93
C MET A 65 1.79 8.85 7.08
N THR A 66 2.21 9.45 5.98
CA THR A 66 3.17 10.55 6.00
C THR A 66 2.49 11.88 6.34
N ALA A 67 3.26 12.89 6.74
CA ALA A 67 2.73 14.25 6.96
C ALA A 67 2.08 14.86 5.70
N ALA A 68 2.47 14.39 4.51
CA ALA A 68 1.87 14.82 3.25
C ALA A 68 0.50 14.17 2.96
N GLY A 69 0.07 13.19 3.77
CA GLY A 69 -1.16 12.42 3.51
C GLY A 69 -0.97 11.25 2.55
N ILE A 70 0.28 10.82 2.34
CA ILE A 70 0.61 9.63 1.55
C ILE A 70 0.66 8.42 2.46
N LEU A 71 -0.13 7.41 2.16
CA LEU A 71 -0.13 6.11 2.82
C LEU A 71 0.96 5.22 2.21
N ILE A 72 1.85 4.71 3.06
CA ILE A 72 2.94 3.82 2.65
C ILE A 72 2.71 2.42 3.22
N ILE A 73 2.67 1.41 2.34
CA ILE A 73 2.53 0.00 2.72
C ILE A 73 3.73 -0.77 2.15
N THR A 74 4.51 -1.42 3.02
CA THR A 74 5.63 -2.27 2.59
C THR A 74 5.26 -3.75 2.72
N ALA A 75 5.34 -4.48 1.62
CA ALA A 75 5.12 -5.92 1.53
C ALA A 75 6.43 -6.64 1.17
N ARG A 76 6.85 -7.57 2.04
CA ARG A 76 8.10 -8.34 1.90
C ARG A 76 7.97 -9.77 2.39
N ARG A 77 6.73 -10.27 2.47
CA ARG A 77 6.38 -11.57 3.03
C ARG A 77 6.79 -12.72 2.10
N PHE A 78 6.72 -12.50 0.80
CA PHE A 78 6.88 -13.53 -0.21
C PHE A 78 8.23 -13.44 -0.93
N ARG A 79 8.64 -14.54 -1.56
CA ARG A 79 9.89 -14.63 -2.34
C ARG A 79 9.76 -14.07 -3.77
N THR A 80 8.57 -13.65 -4.20
CA THR A 80 8.33 -13.10 -5.54
C THR A 80 7.74 -11.70 -5.44
N GLN A 81 8.13 -10.83 -6.37
CA GLN A 81 7.63 -9.46 -6.50
C GLN A 81 6.11 -9.44 -6.65
N GLU A 82 5.57 -10.31 -7.51
CA GLU A 82 4.14 -10.38 -7.79
C GLU A 82 3.30 -10.69 -6.54
N LYS A 83 3.72 -11.68 -5.74
CA LYS A 83 3.02 -12.01 -4.50
C LYS A 83 3.09 -10.87 -3.48
N ASN A 84 4.22 -10.14 -3.42
CA ASN A 84 4.33 -8.97 -2.55
C ASN A 84 3.51 -7.77 -3.07
N ARG A 85 3.38 -7.59 -4.39
CA ARG A 85 2.49 -6.59 -4.98
C ARG A 85 1.04 -6.86 -4.60
N GLN A 86 0.60 -8.10 -4.75
CA GLN A 86 -0.75 -8.52 -4.37
C GLN A 86 -0.99 -8.34 -2.86
N ASP A 87 -0.03 -8.70 -2.01
CA ASP A 87 -0.09 -8.49 -0.56
C ASP A 87 -0.23 -7.00 -0.20
N ALA A 88 0.55 -6.13 -0.83
CA ALA A 88 0.45 -4.68 -0.60
C ALA A 88 -0.93 -4.13 -1.00
N LEU A 89 -1.44 -4.53 -2.17
CA LEU A 89 -2.77 -4.13 -2.65
C LEU A 89 -3.88 -4.64 -1.73
N GLN A 90 -3.85 -5.90 -1.31
CA GLN A 90 -4.85 -6.46 -0.39
C GLN A 90 -4.88 -5.71 0.94
N ARG A 91 -3.71 -5.33 1.48
CA ARG A 91 -3.62 -4.52 2.71
C ARG A 91 -4.19 -3.12 2.50
N LEU A 92 -3.96 -2.50 1.36
CA LEU A 92 -4.56 -1.20 1.00
C LEU A 92 -6.09 -1.32 0.99
N ILE A 93 -6.62 -2.28 0.22
CA ILE A 93 -8.06 -2.50 0.06
C ILE A 93 -8.70 -2.76 1.42
N ALA A 94 -8.12 -3.64 2.24
CA ALA A 94 -8.63 -3.94 3.57
C ALA A 94 -8.67 -2.70 4.46
N LEU A 95 -7.63 -1.85 4.43
CA LEU A 95 -7.58 -0.63 5.24
C LEU A 95 -8.62 0.40 4.80
N ILE A 96 -8.82 0.58 3.49
CA ILE A 96 -9.83 1.49 2.96
C ILE A 96 -11.24 0.96 3.26
N ARG A 97 -11.47 -0.35 3.17
CA ARG A 97 -12.74 -0.97 3.57
C ARG A 97 -13.07 -0.78 5.04
N GLN A 98 -12.07 -0.72 5.92
CA GLN A 98 -12.30 -0.42 7.34
C GLN A 98 -12.62 1.06 7.58
N ALA A 99 -12.22 1.94 6.66
CA ALA A 99 -12.47 3.38 6.75
C ALA A 99 -13.81 3.81 6.11
N ALA A 100 -14.24 3.11 5.06
CA ALA A 100 -15.51 3.33 4.35
C ALA A 100 -16.70 2.90 5.21
#